data_AF-A0A6P1MDL0-F1
#
_entry.id   AF-A0A6P1MDL0-F1
#
_cell.length_a   1.000
_cell.length_b   1.000
_cell.length_c   1.000
_cell.angle_alpha   90.00
_cell.angle_beta   90.00
_cell.angle_gamma   90.00
#
_symmetry.space_group_name_H-M   'P 1'
#
loop_
_entity.id
_entity.type
_entity.pdbx_description
1 polymer ?
#
loop_
_entity_poly.entity_id
_entity_poly.type
_entity_poly.pdbx_seq_one_letter_code
_entity_poly.pdbx_strand_id
1 'polypeptide(L)'
;MTSSINSTSSTSSTASYKAKGFTGLATGFDTESVVEAMTSDVQAKIDKVQQEQQKYTWKQDAYRDVITALTDFQSKYFSYSSTTNILSSNFYNCTTMVAGGNNASKISVSGVSSTRNSTYSVTGISQLAKTATKICEGTKTRGDITTGAITFGDRPVSTVTGGSISIKYGGNVYTASIPYDADVTDANTLASTLNAAMAKTNLSIGGTLADKLKFSASGDGKMYLGYQDMSDSNSFSISAGSTEVLNALHMKSGDTPGVVSSVEATLPLLGICSEPFSLD
;
A
#
# COMPACT_ATOMS: atom_id res chain seq x y z
N MET A 1 1.20 -34.60 -3.74
CA MET A 1 0.93 -35.74 -4.63
C MET A 1 0.00 -36.69 -3.87
N THR A 2 -1.30 -36.57 -4.08
CA THR A 2 -2.31 -37.45 -3.49
C THR A 2 -3.10 -38.06 -4.63
N SER A 3 -3.04 -39.37 -4.75
CA SER A 3 -3.53 -40.15 -5.88
C SER A 3 -5.05 -40.21 -5.88
N SER A 4 -5.64 -39.76 -7.00
CA SER A 4 -7.02 -40.00 -7.40
C SER A 4 -7.24 -41.50 -7.67
N ILE A 5 -8.14 -42.14 -6.93
CA ILE A 5 -8.66 -43.48 -7.28
C ILE A 5 -9.92 -43.26 -8.11
N ASN A 6 -9.73 -43.23 -9.43
CA ASN A 6 -10.81 -43.25 -10.41
C ASN A 6 -11.16 -44.72 -10.67
N SER A 7 -12.16 -45.26 -9.98
CA SER A 7 -12.70 -46.60 -10.24
C SER A 7 -13.57 -46.56 -11.50
N THR A 8 -12.98 -46.93 -12.63
CA THR A 8 -13.67 -47.19 -13.89
C THR A 8 -14.62 -48.37 -13.74
N SER A 9 -15.89 -48.13 -14.05
CA SER A 9 -16.95 -49.12 -14.23
C SER A 9 -16.57 -50.12 -15.31
N SER A 10 -16.22 -51.34 -14.92
CA SER A 10 -16.13 -52.49 -15.83
C SER A 10 -17.52 -53.08 -16.03
N THR A 11 -18.00 -52.91 -17.26
CA THR A 11 -19.20 -53.49 -17.84
C THR A 11 -19.29 -54.99 -17.58
N SER A 12 -20.46 -55.39 -17.12
CA SER A 12 -20.94 -56.74 -16.92
C SER A 12 -20.80 -57.61 -18.18
N SER A 13 -20.10 -58.73 -18.04
CA SER A 13 -20.24 -59.89 -18.92
C SER A 13 -20.59 -61.11 -18.07
N THR A 14 -21.84 -61.15 -17.60
CA THR A 14 -22.39 -62.32 -16.92
C THR A 14 -22.71 -63.35 -17.99
N ALA A 15 -21.99 -64.48 -17.92
CA ALA A 15 -22.12 -65.61 -18.82
C ALA A 15 -23.59 -66.05 -18.95
N SER A 16 -24.04 -66.15 -20.20
CA SER A 16 -25.34 -66.70 -20.56
C SER A 16 -25.42 -68.16 -20.15
N TYR A 17 -26.15 -68.45 -19.07
CA TYR A 17 -26.65 -69.80 -18.80
C TYR A 17 -27.78 -70.09 -19.80
N LYS A 18 -27.44 -70.49 -21.02
CA LYS A 18 -28.38 -71.22 -21.88
C LYS A 18 -28.51 -72.65 -21.33
N ALA A 19 -29.38 -72.83 -20.33
CA ALA A 19 -29.93 -74.15 -20.05
C ALA A 19 -31.04 -74.43 -21.07
N LYS A 20 -30.67 -74.94 -22.25
CA LYS A 20 -31.61 -75.65 -23.13
C LYS A 20 -31.88 -77.02 -22.50
N GLY A 21 -32.79 -77.06 -21.54
CA GLY A 21 -33.39 -78.28 -20.98
C GLY A 21 -34.64 -78.64 -21.78
N PHE A 22 -34.53 -79.74 -22.50
CA PHE A 22 -35.50 -80.40 -23.37
C PHE A 22 -36.99 -80.21 -23.06
N THR A 23 -37.72 -79.72 -24.08
CA THR A 23 -39.17 -79.76 -24.20
C THR A 23 -39.60 -81.18 -24.55
N GLY A 24 -40.49 -81.80 -23.80
CA GLY A 24 -41.08 -83.07 -24.24
C GLY A 24 -41.51 -83.98 -23.11
N LEU A 25 -42.60 -83.60 -22.45
CA LEU A 25 -43.72 -84.46 -22.03
C LEU A 25 -44.68 -83.57 -21.24
N ALA A 26 -45.94 -83.65 -21.63
CA ALA A 26 -47.04 -82.89 -21.06
C ALA A 26 -47.30 -83.26 -19.59
N THR A 27 -46.59 -82.63 -18.67
CA THR A 27 -47.01 -82.51 -17.28
C THR A 27 -47.03 -81.04 -16.93
N GLY A 28 -48.23 -80.49 -16.70
CA GLY A 28 -48.44 -79.12 -16.19
C GLY A 28 -47.99 -78.98 -14.73
N PHE A 29 -46.77 -79.43 -14.43
CA PHE A 29 -46.11 -79.31 -13.15
C PHE A 29 -44.83 -78.51 -13.39
N ASP A 30 -44.97 -77.19 -13.24
CA ASP A 30 -43.91 -76.21 -13.44
C ASP A 30 -42.95 -76.27 -12.24
N THR A 31 -41.94 -77.14 -12.36
CA THR A 31 -40.91 -77.32 -11.33
C THR A 31 -40.09 -76.05 -11.09
N GLU A 32 -39.97 -75.18 -12.08
CA GLU A 32 -39.26 -73.91 -11.97
C GLU A 32 -40.05 -72.94 -11.08
N SER A 33 -41.37 -72.81 -11.31
CA SER A 33 -42.24 -71.97 -10.47
C SER A 33 -42.28 -72.43 -9.01
N VAL A 34 -42.18 -73.74 -8.77
CA VAL A 34 -42.15 -74.31 -7.42
C VAL A 34 -40.81 -74.02 -6.74
N VAL A 35 -39.69 -74.10 -7.47
CA VAL A 35 -38.35 -73.73 -6.96
C VAL A 35 -38.28 -72.21 -6.71
N GLU A 36 -38.86 -71.40 -7.57
CA GLU A 36 -38.96 -69.95 -7.40
C GLU A 36 -39.84 -69.60 -6.19
N ALA A 37 -40.98 -70.25 -6.02
CA ALA A 37 -41.83 -70.08 -4.84
C ALA A 37 -41.13 -70.52 -3.53
N MET A 38 -40.32 -71.59 -3.56
CA MET A 38 -39.54 -72.03 -2.39
C MET A 38 -38.34 -71.14 -2.08
N THR A 39 -37.76 -70.47 -3.08
CA THR A 39 -36.61 -69.56 -2.90
C THR A 39 -37.01 -68.11 -2.63
N SER A 40 -38.22 -67.70 -3.03
CA SER A 40 -38.79 -66.37 -2.77
C SER A 40 -38.77 -65.99 -1.29
N ASP A 41 -39.04 -66.94 -0.38
CA ASP A 41 -39.00 -66.69 1.07
C ASP A 41 -37.59 -66.34 1.58
N VAL A 42 -36.55 -66.96 0.98
CA VAL A 42 -35.15 -66.68 1.31
C VAL A 42 -34.73 -65.34 0.69
N GLN A 43 -35.13 -65.07 -0.54
CA GLN A 43 -34.88 -63.77 -1.20
C GLN A 43 -35.52 -62.62 -0.42
N ALA A 44 -36.76 -62.78 0.06
CA ALA A 44 -37.44 -61.78 0.88
C ALA A 44 -36.71 -61.51 2.22
N LYS A 45 -36.06 -62.53 2.81
CA LYS A 45 -35.19 -62.35 3.99
C LYS A 45 -33.90 -61.60 3.63
N ILE A 46 -33.29 -61.91 2.48
CA ILE A 46 -32.12 -61.19 1.96
C ILE A 46 -32.46 -59.72 1.73
N ASP A 47 -33.58 -59.43 1.08
CA ASP A 47 -34.04 -58.07 0.80
C ASP A 47 -34.30 -57.28 2.09
N LYS A 48 -34.87 -57.91 3.12
CA LYS A 48 -35.03 -57.29 4.44
C LYS A 48 -33.68 -56.89 5.06
N VAL A 49 -32.69 -57.80 5.03
CA VAL A 49 -31.34 -57.52 5.55
C VAL A 49 -30.67 -56.41 4.76
N GLN A 50 -30.82 -56.39 3.43
CA GLN A 50 -30.31 -55.31 2.57
C GLN A 50 -30.97 -53.96 2.87
N GLN A 51 -32.29 -53.93 3.07
CA GLN A 51 -33.01 -52.72 3.46
C GLN A 51 -32.56 -52.20 4.84
N GLU A 52 -32.35 -53.10 5.80
CA GLU A 52 -31.81 -52.73 7.12
C GLU A 52 -30.40 -52.16 6.99
N GLN A 53 -29.52 -52.82 6.22
CA GLN A 53 -28.19 -52.33 5.91
C GLN A 53 -28.23 -50.92 5.31
N GLN A 54 -29.09 -50.69 4.32
CA GLN A 54 -29.26 -49.37 3.71
C GLN A 54 -29.72 -48.31 4.72
N LYS A 55 -30.67 -48.65 5.61
CA LYS A 55 -31.11 -47.75 6.69
C LYS A 55 -29.99 -47.43 7.66
N TYR A 56 -29.13 -48.39 8.00
CA TYR A 56 -27.96 -48.14 8.83
C TYR A 56 -26.94 -47.24 8.12
N THR A 57 -26.70 -47.45 6.83
CA THR A 57 -25.83 -46.58 6.02
C THR A 57 -26.35 -45.15 6.00
N TRP A 58 -27.64 -44.93 5.71
CA TRP A 58 -28.23 -43.59 5.74
C TRP A 58 -28.14 -42.92 7.10
N LYS A 59 -28.32 -43.68 8.19
CA LYS A 59 -28.12 -43.16 9.55
C LYS A 59 -26.67 -42.75 9.78
N GLN A 60 -25.70 -43.57 9.36
CA GLN A 60 -24.27 -43.25 9.47
C GLN A 60 -23.92 -42.00 8.68
N ASP A 61 -24.41 -41.88 7.46
CA ASP A 61 -24.15 -40.72 6.60
C ASP A 61 -24.78 -39.45 7.18
N ALA A 62 -26.02 -39.53 7.67
CA ALA A 62 -26.64 -38.42 8.39
C ALA A 62 -25.82 -38.00 9.63
N TYR A 63 -25.27 -38.95 10.39
CA TYR A 63 -24.37 -38.62 11.51
C TYR A 63 -23.07 -37.98 11.04
N ARG A 64 -22.46 -38.48 9.95
CA ARG A 64 -21.24 -37.90 9.38
C ARG A 64 -21.46 -36.48 8.92
N ASP A 65 -22.58 -36.18 8.25
CA ASP A 65 -22.91 -34.84 7.77
C ASP A 65 -23.01 -33.84 8.92
N VAL A 66 -23.67 -34.21 10.02
CA VAL A 66 -23.78 -33.36 11.21
C VAL A 66 -22.41 -33.15 11.87
N ILE A 67 -21.59 -34.19 11.98
CA ILE A 67 -20.24 -34.08 12.55
C ILE A 67 -19.34 -33.18 11.71
N THR A 68 -19.42 -33.29 10.37
CA THR A 68 -18.69 -32.41 9.46
C THR A 68 -19.11 -30.96 9.65
N ALA A 69 -20.42 -30.69 9.68
CA ALA A 69 -20.93 -29.33 9.91
C ALA A 69 -20.45 -28.74 11.26
N LEU A 70 -20.42 -29.54 12.33
CA LEU A 70 -19.91 -29.12 13.64
C LEU A 70 -18.40 -28.84 13.61
N THR A 71 -17.64 -29.69 12.92
CA THR A 71 -16.18 -29.56 12.82
C THR A 71 -15.81 -28.33 11.98
N ASP A 72 -16.55 -28.05 10.92
CA ASP A 72 -16.38 -26.86 10.09
C ASP A 72 -16.70 -25.58 10.88
N PHE A 73 -17.80 -25.59 11.65
CA PHE A 73 -18.16 -24.47 12.51
C PHE A 73 -17.09 -24.21 13.58
N GLN A 74 -16.63 -25.27 14.26
CA GLN A 74 -15.54 -25.17 15.24
C GLN A 74 -14.26 -24.62 14.58
N SER A 75 -13.87 -25.16 13.43
CA SER A 75 -12.66 -24.75 12.71
C SER A 75 -12.74 -23.29 12.26
N LYS A 76 -13.93 -22.81 11.87
CA LYS A 76 -14.12 -21.44 11.40
C LYS A 76 -14.13 -20.39 12.51
N TYR A 77 -14.77 -20.67 13.64
CA TYR A 77 -15.01 -19.65 14.67
C TYR A 77 -14.21 -19.84 15.96
N PHE A 78 -13.75 -21.06 16.24
CA PHE A 78 -13.07 -21.40 17.49
C PHE A 78 -11.62 -21.85 17.30
N SER A 79 -11.16 -22.13 16.07
CA SER A 79 -9.74 -22.41 15.81
C SER A 79 -8.90 -21.14 15.81
N TYR A 80 -7.82 -21.10 16.59
CA TYR A 80 -6.90 -19.94 16.66
C TYR A 80 -6.21 -19.60 15.35
N SER A 81 -6.16 -20.53 14.39
CA SER A 81 -5.63 -20.30 13.04
C SER A 81 -6.61 -19.58 12.11
N SER A 82 -7.89 -19.45 12.50
CA SER A 82 -8.90 -18.77 11.69
C SER A 82 -8.84 -17.26 11.89
N THR A 83 -8.99 -16.51 10.80
CA THR A 83 -9.11 -15.05 10.82
C THR A 83 -10.42 -14.57 11.47
N THR A 84 -11.44 -15.42 11.54
CA THR A 84 -12.74 -15.14 12.18
C THR A 84 -12.84 -15.79 13.56
N ASN A 85 -11.72 -15.99 14.22
CA ASN A 85 -11.68 -16.61 15.54
C ASN A 85 -12.26 -15.67 16.62
N ILE A 86 -13.37 -16.09 17.23
CA ILE A 86 -14.11 -15.34 18.25
C ILE A 86 -13.40 -15.36 19.61
N LEU A 87 -12.49 -16.32 19.84
CA LEU A 87 -11.68 -16.42 21.06
C LEU A 87 -10.48 -15.46 21.06
N SER A 88 -10.07 -14.95 19.89
CA SER A 88 -8.92 -14.08 19.76
C SER A 88 -9.33 -12.64 20.03
N SER A 89 -8.54 -11.93 20.85
CA SER A 89 -8.73 -10.51 21.08
C SER A 89 -8.66 -9.70 19.78
N ASN A 90 -7.89 -10.18 18.79
CA ASN A 90 -7.75 -9.55 17.48
C ASN A 90 -9.06 -9.42 16.70
N PHE A 91 -10.01 -10.33 16.91
CA PHE A 91 -11.33 -10.24 16.27
C PHE A 91 -12.12 -9.00 16.72
N TYR A 92 -11.88 -8.54 17.96
CA TYR A 92 -12.55 -7.38 18.54
C TYR A 92 -11.75 -6.09 18.39
N ASN A 93 -10.59 -6.12 17.75
CA ASN A 93 -9.81 -4.92 17.51
C ASN A 93 -10.53 -4.02 16.49
N CYS A 94 -10.57 -2.72 16.79
CA CYS A 94 -11.14 -1.74 15.88
C CYS A 94 -10.18 -1.51 14.71
N THR A 95 -10.54 -2.01 13.52
CA THR A 95 -9.72 -1.87 12.30
C THR A 95 -10.16 -0.72 11.41
N THR A 96 -11.37 -0.20 11.62
CA THR A 96 -11.94 0.87 10.79
C THR A 96 -12.20 2.09 11.64
N MET A 97 -11.46 3.16 11.37
CA MET A 97 -11.75 4.49 11.91
C MET A 97 -12.36 5.33 10.81
N VAL A 98 -13.45 6.03 11.14
CA VAL A 98 -14.14 6.92 10.21
C VAL A 98 -14.12 8.32 10.77
N ALA A 99 -13.70 9.30 9.96
CA ALA A 99 -13.83 10.70 10.31
C ALA A 99 -15.30 11.11 10.20
N GLY A 100 -15.88 11.60 11.29
CA GLY A 100 -17.26 12.10 11.35
C GLY A 100 -17.33 13.62 11.54
N GLY A 101 -18.46 14.23 11.17
CA GLY A 101 -18.77 15.65 11.39
C GLY A 101 -18.66 16.54 10.15
N ASN A 102 -18.95 17.84 10.31
CA ASN A 102 -19.04 18.81 9.21
C ASN A 102 -17.76 18.98 8.38
N ASN A 103 -16.60 18.55 8.90
CA ASN A 103 -15.31 18.66 8.22
C ASN A 103 -14.67 17.29 7.93
N ALA A 104 -15.45 16.20 7.96
CA ALA A 104 -14.96 14.83 7.73
C ALA A 104 -14.21 14.66 6.40
N SER A 105 -14.61 15.39 5.35
CA SER A 105 -13.94 15.34 4.04
C SER A 105 -12.52 15.93 4.02
N LYS A 106 -12.10 16.63 5.08
CA LYS A 106 -10.80 17.30 5.17
C LYS A 106 -9.74 16.50 5.94
N ILE A 107 -10.11 15.36 6.54
CA ILE A 107 -9.23 14.57 7.40
C ILE A 107 -9.40 13.10 7.04
N SER A 108 -8.29 12.40 6.79
CA SER A 108 -8.25 10.94 6.70
C SER A 108 -7.66 10.40 8.00
N VAL A 109 -8.30 9.40 8.60
CA VAL A 109 -7.84 8.77 9.84
C VAL A 109 -7.66 7.28 9.60
N SER A 110 -6.52 6.75 9.99
CA SER A 110 -6.23 5.31 10.01
C SER A 110 -5.76 4.92 11.39
N GLY A 111 -6.31 3.84 11.93
CA GLY A 111 -5.92 3.29 13.22
C GLY A 111 -5.14 2.00 13.07
N VAL A 112 -4.26 1.75 14.04
CA VAL A 112 -3.73 0.40 14.26
C VAL A 112 -4.65 -0.36 15.22
N SER A 113 -4.66 -1.69 15.10
CA SER A 113 -5.58 -2.59 15.83
C SER A 113 -5.48 -2.49 17.36
N SER A 114 -4.42 -1.89 17.91
CA SER A 114 -4.23 -1.66 19.34
C SER A 114 -4.98 -0.45 19.90
N THR A 115 -5.79 0.24 19.09
CA THR A 115 -6.45 1.47 19.52
C THR A 115 -7.62 1.17 20.44
N ARG A 116 -7.47 1.54 21.72
CA ARG A 116 -8.44 1.21 22.80
C ARG A 116 -9.60 2.19 22.92
N ASN A 117 -9.48 3.40 22.38
CA ASN A 117 -10.52 4.41 22.49
C ASN A 117 -11.43 4.36 21.27
N SER A 118 -12.74 4.34 21.50
CA SER A 118 -13.76 4.29 20.45
C SER A 118 -13.93 5.62 19.72
N THR A 119 -13.58 6.76 20.35
CA THR A 119 -13.82 8.09 19.79
C THR A 119 -12.65 9.02 20.07
N TYR A 120 -12.24 9.76 19.04
CA TYR A 120 -11.29 10.85 19.12
C TYR A 120 -11.94 12.13 18.62
N SER A 121 -11.74 13.24 19.34
CA SER A 121 -12.22 14.55 18.92
C SER A 121 -11.06 15.41 18.47
N VAL A 122 -11.19 15.99 17.27
CA VAL A 122 -10.26 16.98 16.72
C VAL A 122 -10.93 18.34 16.86
N THR A 123 -10.50 19.12 17.86
CA THR A 123 -11.12 20.42 18.18
C THR A 123 -10.81 21.49 17.13
N GLY A 124 -9.66 21.40 16.47
CA GLY A 124 -9.28 22.33 15.41
C GLY A 124 -7.89 22.06 14.85
N ILE A 125 -7.67 22.49 13.60
CA ILE A 125 -6.38 22.49 12.93
C ILE A 125 -5.92 23.95 12.86
N SER A 126 -4.94 24.33 13.69
CA SER A 126 -4.47 25.72 13.75
C SER A 126 -3.66 26.12 12.53
N GLN A 127 -2.92 25.18 11.93
CA GLN A 127 -2.09 25.43 10.76
C GLN A 127 -1.86 24.15 9.96
N LEU A 128 -1.93 24.25 8.63
CA LEU A 128 -1.49 23.17 7.75
C LEU A 128 0.03 23.26 7.58
N ALA A 129 0.71 22.12 7.64
CA ALA A 129 2.09 22.03 7.21
C ALA A 129 2.17 22.46 5.74
N LYS A 130 3.04 23.42 5.45
CA LYS A 130 3.35 23.81 4.07
C LYS A 130 4.84 23.61 3.82
N THR A 131 5.14 23.28 2.58
CA THR A 131 6.49 23.11 2.07
C THR A 131 7.29 24.39 2.23
N ALA A 132 8.49 24.26 2.79
CA ALA A 132 9.46 25.34 2.86
C ALA A 132 9.86 25.77 1.44
N THR A 133 9.54 27.02 1.09
CA THR A 133 9.93 27.62 -0.19
C THR A 133 10.69 28.91 0.07
N LYS A 134 11.74 29.15 -0.72
CA LYS A 134 12.42 30.41 -0.80
C LYS A 134 12.09 31.14 -2.08
N ILE A 135 11.76 32.42 -1.92
CA ILE A 135 11.63 33.37 -3.01
C ILE A 135 12.98 34.07 -3.13
N CYS A 136 13.57 33.98 -4.31
CA CYS A 136 14.72 34.74 -4.76
C CYS A 136 14.17 35.90 -5.61
N GLU A 137 14.23 37.12 -5.09
CA GLU A 137 13.67 38.29 -5.78
C GLU A 137 14.70 39.01 -6.67
N GLY A 138 15.85 38.39 -6.91
CA GLY A 138 16.95 38.95 -7.70
C GLY A 138 16.68 38.95 -9.20
N THR A 139 16.95 40.08 -9.86
CA THR A 139 16.59 40.31 -11.27
C THR A 139 17.80 40.60 -12.17
N LYS A 140 19.03 40.58 -11.67
CA LYS A 140 20.22 40.96 -12.47
C LYS A 140 21.33 39.89 -12.43
N THR A 141 21.43 39.12 -13.52
CA THR A 141 22.52 38.19 -13.83
C THR A 141 23.56 38.80 -14.80
N ARG A 142 23.30 40.00 -15.33
CA ARG A 142 24.17 40.73 -16.27
C ARG A 142 24.66 42.04 -15.64
N GLY A 143 25.94 42.33 -15.87
CA GLY A 143 26.55 43.65 -15.64
C GLY A 143 27.29 44.08 -16.90
N ASP A 144 27.20 45.36 -17.25
CA ASP A 144 27.98 45.93 -18.35
C ASP A 144 29.40 46.21 -17.86
N ILE A 145 30.41 45.63 -18.52
CA ILE A 145 31.81 45.97 -18.24
C ILE A 145 32.22 47.11 -19.16
N THR A 146 32.38 48.30 -18.61
CA THR A 146 33.01 49.41 -19.33
C THR A 146 34.52 49.33 -19.14
N THR A 147 35.22 48.68 -20.08
CA THR A 147 36.68 48.74 -20.14
C THR A 147 37.12 50.12 -20.64
N GLY A 148 37.85 50.87 -19.82
CA GLY A 148 38.51 52.09 -20.27
C GLY A 148 39.47 51.78 -21.43
N ALA A 149 39.30 52.47 -22.55
CA ALA A 149 40.14 52.50 -23.75
C ALA A 149 40.36 51.20 -24.57
N ILE A 150 39.84 50.03 -24.16
CA ILE A 150 39.86 48.82 -25.00
C ILE A 150 38.42 48.35 -25.25
N THR A 151 37.88 48.66 -26.43
CA THR A 151 36.51 48.34 -26.83
C THR A 151 36.46 47.00 -27.57
N PHE A 152 35.92 45.97 -26.92
CA PHE A 152 35.55 44.69 -27.56
C PHE A 152 34.03 44.61 -27.84
N GLY A 153 33.38 45.74 -28.16
CA GLY A 153 31.91 45.80 -28.27
C GLY A 153 31.18 45.45 -26.98
N ASP A 154 29.86 45.67 -26.94
CA ASP A 154 29.03 45.24 -25.80
C ASP A 154 28.98 43.71 -25.78
N ARG A 155 29.72 43.10 -24.85
CA ARG A 155 29.65 41.66 -24.61
C ARG A 155 28.92 41.42 -23.30
N PRO A 156 27.76 40.73 -23.30
CA PRO A 156 27.18 40.26 -22.05
C PRO A 156 28.17 39.33 -21.37
N VAL A 157 28.57 39.67 -20.14
CA VAL A 157 29.32 38.76 -19.27
C VAL A 157 28.39 38.37 -18.13
N SER A 158 28.22 37.07 -17.95
CA SER A 158 27.53 36.49 -16.80
C SER A 158 28.31 36.85 -15.54
N THR A 159 27.75 37.66 -14.64
CA THR A 159 28.47 38.06 -13.41
C THR A 159 28.56 36.94 -12.37
N VAL A 160 27.82 35.85 -12.60
CA VAL A 160 27.67 34.70 -11.69
C VAL A 160 28.56 33.50 -12.03
N THR A 161 29.24 33.50 -13.19
CA THR A 161 30.12 32.39 -13.62
C THR A 161 31.33 32.24 -12.71
N GLY A 162 31.69 31.00 -12.37
CA GLY A 162 32.75 30.71 -11.39
C GLY A 162 32.36 30.99 -9.94
N GLY A 163 31.14 31.49 -9.70
CA GLY A 163 30.59 31.66 -8.35
C GLY A 163 30.05 30.34 -7.78
N SER A 164 29.74 30.34 -6.49
CA SER A 164 29.16 29.18 -5.81
C SER A 164 28.07 29.58 -4.82
N ILE A 165 27.22 28.62 -4.47
CA ILE A 165 26.23 28.73 -3.41
C ILE A 165 26.31 27.51 -2.50
N SER A 166 26.28 27.73 -1.19
CA SER A 166 26.28 26.69 -0.16
C SER A 166 24.93 26.64 0.53
N ILE A 167 24.28 25.48 0.47
CA ILE A 167 22.97 25.21 1.04
C ILE A 167 23.15 24.22 2.18
N LYS A 168 22.65 24.57 3.37
CA LYS A 168 22.53 23.64 4.49
C LYS A 168 21.26 22.83 4.28
N TYR A 169 21.36 21.50 4.31
CA TYR A 169 20.23 20.57 4.20
C TYR A 169 20.40 19.43 5.19
N GLY A 170 19.39 19.18 6.04
CA GLY A 170 19.45 18.10 7.03
C GLY A 170 20.66 18.20 7.97
N GLY A 171 21.06 19.43 8.32
CA GLY A 171 22.21 19.71 9.21
C GLY A 171 23.57 19.85 8.51
N ASN A 172 23.75 19.35 7.29
CA ASN A 172 25.02 19.36 6.56
C ASN A 172 25.06 20.46 5.49
N VAL A 173 26.23 21.00 5.19
CA VAL A 173 26.41 22.06 4.19
C VAL A 173 26.91 21.47 2.87
N TYR A 174 26.23 21.80 1.79
CA TYR A 174 26.51 21.33 0.45
C TYR A 174 26.73 22.51 -0.48
N THR A 175 27.82 22.50 -1.23
CA THR A 175 28.19 23.59 -2.14
C THR A 175 27.93 23.18 -3.58
N ALA A 176 27.19 24.02 -4.30
CA ALA A 176 26.97 23.95 -5.74
C ALA A 176 27.80 25.06 -6.41
N SER A 177 28.67 24.67 -7.34
CA SER A 177 29.56 25.59 -8.06
C SER A 177 29.09 25.80 -9.49
N ILE A 178 29.01 27.05 -9.92
CA ILE A 178 28.66 27.45 -11.29
C ILE A 178 29.95 27.39 -12.12
N PRO A 179 29.99 26.64 -13.22
CA PRO A 179 31.20 26.53 -14.02
C PRO A 179 31.53 27.88 -14.70
N TYR A 180 32.81 28.09 -15.00
CA TYR A 180 33.32 29.38 -15.50
C TYR A 180 32.85 29.68 -16.94
N ASP A 181 32.57 28.63 -17.71
CA ASP A 181 32.06 28.65 -19.08
C ASP A 181 30.53 28.59 -19.17
N ALA A 182 29.81 28.74 -18.05
CA ALA A 182 28.35 28.72 -18.07
C ALA A 182 27.78 29.96 -18.78
N ASP A 183 26.91 29.74 -19.76
CA ASP A 183 26.14 30.81 -20.39
C ASP A 183 24.87 31.07 -19.57
N VAL A 184 24.95 32.02 -18.63
CA VAL A 184 23.84 32.39 -17.74
C VAL A 184 23.27 33.73 -18.18
N THR A 185 22.30 33.68 -19.08
CA THR A 185 21.65 34.87 -19.65
C THR A 185 20.53 35.39 -18.76
N ASP A 186 19.73 34.47 -18.20
CA ASP A 186 18.46 34.76 -17.52
C ASP A 186 18.22 33.85 -16.31
N ALA A 187 17.20 34.20 -15.50
CA ALA A 187 16.78 33.42 -14.33
C ALA A 187 16.55 31.93 -14.61
N ASN A 188 16.02 31.58 -15.79
CA ASN A 188 15.82 30.19 -16.22
C ASN A 188 17.16 29.45 -16.39
N THR A 189 18.12 30.07 -17.06
CA THR A 189 19.46 29.50 -17.30
C THR A 189 20.28 29.40 -16.01
N LEU A 190 20.08 30.35 -15.08
CA LEU A 190 20.68 30.28 -13.75
C LEU A 190 20.08 29.13 -12.95
N ALA A 191 18.75 28.96 -12.96
CA ALA A 191 18.08 27.86 -12.30
C ALA A 191 18.56 26.50 -12.82
N SER A 192 18.64 26.33 -14.15
CA SER A 192 19.13 25.08 -14.74
C SER A 192 20.59 24.82 -14.41
N THR A 193 21.44 25.85 -14.43
CA THR A 193 22.87 25.71 -14.12
C THR A 193 23.08 25.36 -12.64
N LEU A 194 22.34 26.00 -11.73
CA LEU A 194 22.37 25.66 -10.32
C LEU A 194 21.83 24.25 -10.05
N ASN A 195 20.74 23.85 -10.71
CA ASN A 195 20.23 22.47 -10.61
C ASN A 195 21.25 21.44 -11.11
N ALA A 196 21.93 21.72 -12.22
CA ALA A 196 22.99 20.86 -12.75
C ALA A 196 24.21 20.79 -11.81
N ALA A 197 24.56 21.89 -11.16
CA ALA A 197 25.59 21.92 -10.12
C ALA A 197 25.16 21.09 -8.89
N MET A 198 23.91 21.22 -8.44
CA MET A 198 23.36 20.42 -7.33
C MET A 198 23.29 18.92 -7.65
N ALA A 199 23.10 18.54 -8.92
CA ALA A 199 23.12 17.14 -9.36
C ALA A 199 24.53 16.52 -9.29
N LYS A 200 25.58 17.34 -9.22
CA LYS A 200 26.96 16.89 -8.99
C LYS A 200 27.33 16.87 -7.51
N THR A 201 26.48 17.40 -6.63
CA THR A 201 26.72 17.49 -5.20
C THR A 201 26.05 16.32 -4.49
N ASN A 202 26.83 15.30 -4.14
CA ASN A 202 26.36 14.13 -3.41
C ASN A 202 26.00 14.49 -1.96
N LEU A 203 24.88 13.94 -1.48
CA LEU A 203 24.46 14.05 -0.09
C LEU A 203 25.13 12.98 0.76
N SER A 204 25.43 13.30 2.02
CA SER A 204 25.98 12.34 2.98
C SER A 204 25.02 11.19 3.30
N ILE A 205 23.73 11.36 3.01
CA ILE A 205 22.64 10.39 3.22
C ILE A 205 22.34 9.56 1.96
N GLY A 206 23.15 9.68 0.90
CA GLY A 206 22.91 9.09 -0.41
C GLY A 206 22.03 9.96 -1.31
N GLY A 207 22.22 9.82 -2.63
CA GLY A 207 21.60 10.70 -3.64
C GLY A 207 22.32 12.05 -3.79
N THR A 208 21.72 12.95 -4.54
CA THR A 208 22.27 14.28 -4.86
C THR A 208 21.39 15.39 -4.28
N LEU A 209 21.94 16.59 -4.13
CA LEU A 209 21.18 17.73 -3.64
C LEU A 209 20.02 18.09 -4.58
N ALA A 210 20.18 17.83 -5.89
CA ALA A 210 19.13 18.05 -6.89
C ALA A 210 17.94 17.09 -6.74
N ASP A 211 18.11 15.92 -6.11
CA ASP A 211 17.02 14.97 -5.83
C ASP A 211 16.10 15.46 -4.71
N LYS A 212 16.54 16.48 -3.95
CA LYS A 212 15.86 16.99 -2.75
C LYS A 212 15.42 18.43 -2.90
N LEU A 213 16.23 19.27 -3.53
CA LEU A 213 15.94 20.68 -3.73
C LEU A 213 15.99 21.05 -5.20
N LYS A 214 15.17 22.02 -5.59
CA LYS A 214 15.08 22.51 -6.96
C LYS A 214 15.01 24.03 -7.00
N PHE A 215 15.85 24.63 -7.84
CA PHE A 215 15.67 25.99 -8.31
C PHE A 215 14.66 26.01 -9.46
N SER A 216 13.70 26.92 -9.38
CA SER A 216 12.74 27.21 -10.44
C SER A 216 12.69 28.71 -10.69
N ALA A 217 12.28 29.13 -11.88
CA ALA A 217 12.12 30.52 -12.24
C ALA A 217 10.68 30.77 -12.70
N SER A 218 10.08 31.87 -12.25
CA SER A 218 8.76 32.33 -12.67
C SER A 218 8.88 33.36 -13.79
N GLY A 219 7.82 33.51 -14.58
CA GLY A 219 7.76 34.46 -15.70
C GLY A 219 8.00 35.92 -15.31
N ASP A 220 7.85 36.25 -14.02
CA ASP A 220 8.09 37.59 -13.46
C ASP A 220 9.58 37.84 -13.11
N GLY A 221 10.50 36.95 -13.48
CA GLY A 221 11.92 37.06 -13.19
C GLY A 221 12.31 36.69 -11.74
N LYS A 222 11.35 36.19 -10.95
CA LYS A 222 11.62 35.66 -9.59
C LYS A 222 12.09 34.22 -9.66
N MET A 223 13.13 33.87 -8.91
CA MET A 223 13.54 32.47 -8.74
C MET A 223 13.00 31.90 -7.43
N TYR A 224 12.86 30.59 -7.34
CA TYR A 224 12.41 29.91 -6.14
C TYR A 224 13.29 28.71 -5.87
N LEU A 225 13.68 28.51 -4.61
CA LEU A 225 14.31 27.29 -4.13
C LEU A 225 13.33 26.58 -3.19
N GLY A 226 12.97 25.35 -3.52
CA GLY A 226 12.06 24.54 -2.70
C GLY A 226 12.36 23.05 -2.81
N TYR A 227 11.62 22.23 -2.07
CA TYR A 227 11.76 20.78 -2.19
C TYR A 227 11.30 20.28 -3.56
N GLN A 228 12.00 19.28 -4.07
CA GLN A 228 11.57 18.55 -5.26
C GLN A 228 10.42 17.59 -4.92
N ASP A 229 10.50 16.93 -3.76
CA ASP A 229 9.43 16.12 -3.19
C ASP A 229 8.86 16.84 -1.95
N MET A 230 7.57 17.14 -1.98
CA MET A 230 6.87 17.82 -0.90
C MET A 230 6.81 16.99 0.40
N SER A 231 7.19 15.71 0.34
CA SER A 231 7.26 14.78 1.47
C SER A 231 8.57 14.88 2.26
N ASP A 232 9.57 15.65 1.78
CA ASP A 232 10.84 15.82 2.49
C ASP A 232 10.65 16.65 3.78
N SER A 233 11.07 16.08 4.91
CA SER A 233 10.92 16.67 6.25
C SER A 233 12.14 17.47 6.73
N ASN A 234 13.26 17.40 5.99
CA ASN A 234 14.51 18.05 6.38
C ASN A 234 14.47 19.54 6.10
N SER A 235 14.78 20.38 7.10
CA SER A 235 14.95 21.82 6.86
C SER A 235 16.16 22.12 5.97
N PHE A 236 16.07 23.20 5.19
CA PHE A 236 17.20 23.75 4.46
C PHE A 236 17.40 25.24 4.76
N SER A 237 18.59 25.79 4.51
CA SER A 237 18.87 27.23 4.56
C SER A 237 20.07 27.59 3.69
N ILE A 238 20.20 28.87 3.31
CA ILE A 238 21.39 29.34 2.59
C ILE A 238 22.51 29.55 3.62
N SER A 239 23.60 28.78 3.49
CA SER A 239 24.74 28.86 4.39
C SER A 239 25.73 29.94 3.96
N ALA A 240 26.06 30.00 2.67
CA ALA A 240 27.03 30.94 2.10
C ALA A 240 26.88 31.01 0.57
N GLY A 241 27.61 31.93 -0.07
CA GLY A 241 27.73 31.99 -1.52
C GLY A 241 28.63 33.13 -1.96
N SER A 242 29.04 33.11 -3.22
CA SER A 242 29.75 34.23 -3.84
C SER A 242 28.84 35.45 -3.91
N THR A 243 29.40 36.65 -3.66
CA THR A 243 28.66 37.92 -3.61
C THR A 243 27.76 38.11 -4.82
N GLU A 244 28.25 37.79 -6.01
CA GLU A 244 27.53 38.01 -7.26
C GLU A 244 26.39 37.00 -7.46
N VAL A 245 26.54 35.78 -6.97
CA VAL A 245 25.49 34.76 -6.99
C VAL A 245 24.41 35.10 -5.95
N LEU A 246 24.81 35.53 -4.75
CA LEU A 246 23.89 35.97 -3.71
C LEU A 246 23.12 37.23 -4.11
N ASN A 247 23.80 38.19 -4.75
CA ASN A 247 23.17 39.38 -5.32
C ASN A 247 22.22 39.01 -6.47
N ALA A 248 22.60 38.11 -7.37
CA ALA A 248 21.72 37.67 -8.46
C ALA A 248 20.46 36.96 -7.94
N LEU A 249 20.54 36.30 -6.78
CA LEU A 249 19.41 35.63 -6.14
C LEU A 249 18.66 36.52 -5.11
N HIS A 250 19.15 37.73 -4.82
CA HIS A 250 18.74 38.55 -3.66
C HIS A 250 18.67 37.75 -2.35
N MET A 251 19.72 36.96 -2.07
CA MET A 251 19.83 36.14 -0.87
C MET A 251 21.00 36.61 0.01
N LYS A 252 20.91 36.33 1.31
CA LYS A 252 21.98 36.53 2.30
C LYS A 252 22.34 35.22 2.98
N SER A 253 23.57 35.13 3.47
CA SER A 253 23.98 34.02 4.34
C SER A 253 23.10 34.01 5.60
N GLY A 254 22.58 32.85 5.95
CA GLY A 254 21.65 32.68 7.05
C GLY A 254 20.18 32.82 6.65
N ASP A 255 19.86 33.13 5.38
CA ASP A 255 18.47 33.14 4.92
C ASP A 255 17.86 31.72 5.00
N THR A 256 17.02 31.52 6.02
CA THR A 256 16.21 30.33 6.21
C THR A 256 14.91 30.49 5.44
N PRO A 257 14.37 29.43 4.77
CA PRO A 257 13.13 29.42 3.97
C PRO A 257 12.03 30.35 4.48
N GLY A 258 11.25 30.94 3.56
CA GLY A 258 10.08 31.70 3.95
C GLY A 258 9.16 30.68 4.55
N VAL A 259 9.24 30.53 5.87
CA VAL A 259 8.57 29.50 6.63
C VAL A 259 7.09 29.85 6.52
N VAL A 260 6.39 29.27 5.52
CA VAL A 260 4.99 28.97 5.75
C VAL A 260 5.03 27.73 6.62
N SER A 261 5.18 27.97 7.92
CA SER A 261 5.52 27.02 8.96
C SER A 261 5.25 25.56 8.65
N SER A 262 6.31 24.77 8.64
CA SER A 262 6.28 23.44 9.24
C SER A 262 6.00 23.60 10.74
N VAL A 263 4.79 24.08 11.08
CA VAL A 263 4.19 23.75 12.36
C VAL A 263 3.79 22.30 12.18
N GLU A 264 4.47 21.39 12.88
CA GLU A 264 3.95 20.04 13.08
C GLU A 264 2.48 20.18 13.47
N ALA A 265 1.57 19.58 12.69
CA ALA A 265 0.15 19.69 12.93
C ALA A 265 -0.16 19.13 14.33
N THR A 266 -0.19 20.01 15.32
CA THR A 266 -0.43 19.63 16.71
C THR A 266 -1.94 19.49 16.83
N LEU A 267 -2.41 18.25 16.77
CA LEU A 267 -3.82 17.92 16.99
C LEU A 267 -4.02 17.77 18.50
N PRO A 268 -4.78 18.66 19.17
CA PRO A 268 -5.17 18.42 20.55
C PRO A 268 -6.16 17.25 20.56
N LEU A 269 -5.68 16.08 20.95
CA LEU A 269 -6.49 14.88 21.06
C LEU A 269 -7.08 14.81 22.48
N LEU A 270 -8.37 15.14 22.63
CA LEU A 270 -9.07 14.90 23.89
C LEU A 270 -9.53 13.44 23.92
N GLY A 271 -8.80 12.61 24.65
CA GLY A 271 -9.24 11.26 24.98
C GLY A 271 -10.35 11.31 26.03
N ILE A 272 -11.59 11.04 25.63
CA ILE A 272 -12.69 10.82 26.59
C ILE A 272 -12.59 9.36 27.01
N CYS A 273 -12.15 9.12 28.24
CA CYS A 273 -12.10 7.79 28.84
C CYS A 273 -13.51 7.43 29.30
N SER A 274 -14.28 6.68 28.50
CA SER A 274 -15.45 5.96 29.02
C SER A 274 -14.93 4.70 29.71
N GLU A 275 -15.23 4.55 30.99
CA GLU A 275 -14.78 3.45 31.85
C GLU A 275 -15.03 2.07 31.22
N PRO A 276 -14.17 1.08 31.52
CA PRO A 276 -14.45 -0.30 31.15
C PRO A 276 -15.73 -0.75 31.85
N PHE A 277 -16.70 -1.19 31.05
CA PHE A 277 -17.83 -1.97 31.53
C PHE A 277 -17.29 -3.29 32.11
N SER A 278 -17.15 -3.36 33.44
CA SER A 278 -16.93 -4.62 34.16
C SER A 278 -18.24 -5.41 34.18
N LEU A 279 -18.21 -6.63 33.64
CA LEU A 279 -19.04 -7.72 34.13
C LEU A 279 -18.17 -8.54 35.08
N ASP A 280 -18.77 -8.87 36.23
CA ASP A 280 -18.24 -9.44 37.48
C ASP A 280 -17.64 -8.44 38.49
#